data_AF-A0A553DKC5-F1
#
_entry.id   AF-A0A553DKC5-F1
#
_cell.length_a   1.000
_cell.length_b   1.000
_cell.length_c   1.000
_cell.angle_alpha   90.00
_cell.angle_beta   90.00
_cell.angle_gamma   90.00
#
_symmetry.space_group_name_H-M   'P 1'
#
loop_
_entity.id
_entity.type
_entity.pdbx_description
1 polymer ?
#
loop_
_entity_poly.entity_id
_entity_poly.type
_entity_poly.pdbx_seq_one_letter_code
_entity_poly.pdbx_strand_id
1 'polypeptide(L)'
;MAMNLYVTNKEKTMNKVIKHILFAFLLLISQLGFSQSGCWFSDLAKELNSGTDEFKTIIRNDPDGSFAYQQLHLAGKSSLRKNPLALQAYTKTIGNIKLKELGFTDELLAKVNGYSDASFAQLMQDLDKLGNHLATNNIKIDNFSSVIDILKGGNANYRQGVHWIVEDLGKELAFKGKNLQLELRVGNSRETFSFIDLACKNCSSKGTDIMIEYKSGPGSITKETIQKQFIERDLFNANSLDEIQWRMKNTNLTKDQLVNWLTEHKSSIESIGKEKISKLLNDKDLIEMTDSQVANKLISYLGIESNYIKIFK
;
A
#
# COMPACT_ATOMS: atom_id res chain seq x y z
N MET A 1 28.41 -4.13 25.14
CA MET A 1 27.25 -4.57 24.33
C MET A 1 26.30 -5.52 25.08
N ALA A 2 26.78 -6.42 25.94
CA ALA A 2 25.92 -7.35 26.71
C ALA A 2 25.05 -6.68 27.81
N MET A 3 25.49 -5.55 28.38
CA MET A 3 24.77 -4.89 29.48
C MET A 3 23.49 -4.17 29.03
N ASN A 4 23.45 -3.63 27.79
CA ASN A 4 22.24 -3.00 27.22
C ASN A 4 21.14 -4.01 26.82
N LEU A 5 21.53 -5.24 26.41
CA LEU A 5 20.59 -6.33 26.13
C LEU A 5 19.94 -6.88 27.41
N TYR A 6 20.65 -6.85 28.53
CA TYR A 6 20.15 -7.35 29.80
C TYR A 6 19.12 -6.40 30.43
N VAL A 7 19.35 -5.08 30.32
CA VAL A 7 18.44 -4.04 30.84
C VAL A 7 17.13 -4.00 30.03
N THR A 8 17.22 -4.05 28.69
CA THR A 8 16.03 -4.06 27.81
C THR A 8 15.17 -5.32 27.96
N ASN A 9 15.79 -6.49 28.19
CA ASN A 9 15.04 -7.71 28.51
C ASN A 9 14.36 -7.61 29.87
N LYS A 10 15.04 -7.10 30.90
CA LYS A 10 14.47 -6.96 32.25
C LYS A 10 13.31 -5.97 32.30
N GLU A 11 13.39 -4.85 31.58
CA GLU A 11 12.27 -3.91 31.43
C GLU A 11 11.08 -4.52 30.67
N LYS A 12 11.33 -5.29 29.59
CA LYS A 12 10.27 -6.04 28.89
C LYS A 12 9.60 -7.07 29.81
N THR A 13 10.38 -7.83 30.59
CA THR A 13 9.85 -8.83 31.52
C THR A 13 9.06 -8.18 32.65
N MET A 14 9.55 -7.07 33.21
CA MET A 14 8.88 -6.35 34.30
C MET A 14 7.57 -5.70 33.83
N ASN A 15 7.55 -5.11 32.62
CA ASN A 15 6.31 -4.63 31.99
C ASN A 15 5.32 -5.77 31.72
N LYS A 16 5.81 -6.96 31.34
CA LYS A 16 4.97 -8.14 31.15
C LYS A 16 4.34 -8.59 32.47
N VAL A 17 5.10 -8.66 33.57
CA VAL A 17 4.59 -9.07 34.90
C VAL A 17 3.58 -8.07 35.47
N ILE A 18 3.86 -6.76 35.37
CA ILE A 18 2.93 -5.71 35.82
C ILE A 18 1.61 -5.77 35.03
N LYS A 19 1.67 -5.99 33.71
CA LYS A 19 0.49 -6.22 32.87
C LYS A 19 -0.32 -7.45 33.32
N HIS A 20 0.33 -8.57 33.67
CA HIS A 20 -0.37 -9.77 34.16
C HIS A 20 -1.08 -9.53 35.51
N ILE A 21 -0.43 -8.81 36.44
CA ILE A 21 -1.02 -8.51 37.76
C ILE A 21 -2.22 -7.58 37.61
N LEU A 22 -2.10 -6.52 36.80
CA LEU A 22 -3.21 -5.62 36.50
C LEU A 22 -4.37 -6.34 35.82
N PHE A 23 -4.08 -7.25 34.90
CA PHE A 23 -5.09 -8.03 34.19
C PHE A 23 -5.81 -9.03 35.10
N ALA A 24 -5.08 -9.74 35.98
CA ALA A 24 -5.67 -10.62 36.98
C ALA A 24 -6.56 -9.85 37.97
N PHE A 25 -6.12 -8.66 38.38
CA PHE A 25 -6.88 -7.78 39.27
C PHE A 25 -8.15 -7.23 38.60
N LEU A 26 -8.05 -6.83 37.33
CA LEU A 26 -9.20 -6.43 36.51
C LEU A 26 -10.20 -7.60 36.37
N LEU A 27 -9.74 -8.81 36.05
CA LEU A 27 -10.60 -10.00 35.92
C LEU A 27 -11.38 -10.29 37.20
N LEU A 28 -10.72 -10.15 38.35
CA LEU A 28 -11.35 -10.26 39.66
C LEU A 28 -12.47 -9.20 39.84
N ILE A 29 -12.22 -7.96 39.43
CA ILE A 29 -13.20 -6.86 39.55
C ILE A 29 -14.41 -7.07 38.64
N SER A 30 -14.26 -7.63 37.43
CA SER A 30 -15.44 -7.95 36.58
C SER A 30 -16.33 -9.05 37.12
N GLN A 31 -15.77 -10.00 37.88
CA GLN A 31 -16.55 -11.06 38.51
C GLN A 31 -17.41 -10.52 39.67
N LEU A 32 -17.15 -9.30 40.14
CA LEU A 32 -17.91 -8.62 41.19
C LEU A 32 -19.12 -7.80 40.67
N GLY A 33 -19.52 -7.96 39.41
CA GLY A 33 -20.84 -7.52 38.93
C GLY A 33 -20.98 -6.04 38.54
N PHE A 34 -19.89 -5.28 38.43
CA PHE A 34 -19.93 -3.91 37.88
C PHE A 34 -20.02 -3.92 36.34
N SER A 35 -21.20 -4.27 35.82
CA SER A 35 -21.50 -4.21 34.39
C SER A 35 -22.02 -2.81 34.03
N GLN A 36 -21.14 -1.92 33.59
CA GLN A 36 -21.54 -0.81 32.73
C GLN A 36 -21.56 -1.31 31.29
N SER A 37 -22.72 -1.29 30.64
CA SER A 37 -22.86 -1.58 29.22
C SER A 37 -21.92 -0.67 28.40
N GLY A 38 -21.16 -1.25 27.48
CA GLY A 38 -20.20 -0.51 26.64
C GLY A 38 -18.74 -0.54 27.14
N CYS A 39 -18.46 -1.05 28.34
CA CYS A 39 -17.09 -1.28 28.79
C CYS A 39 -16.50 -2.54 28.13
N TRP A 40 -15.36 -2.40 27.43
CA TRP A 40 -14.67 -3.51 26.75
C TRP A 40 -14.38 -4.69 27.67
N PHE A 41 -14.14 -4.41 28.96
CA PHE A 41 -13.79 -5.42 29.94
C PHE A 41 -14.99 -6.30 30.34
N SER A 42 -16.16 -5.70 30.51
CA SER A 42 -17.41 -6.43 30.76
C SER A 42 -17.76 -7.32 29.56
N ASP A 43 -17.59 -6.81 28.35
CA ASP A 43 -17.82 -7.59 27.13
C ASP A 43 -16.82 -8.75 26.99
N LEU A 44 -15.54 -8.52 27.30
CA LEU A 44 -14.52 -9.56 27.30
C LEU A 44 -14.88 -10.68 28.29
N ALA A 45 -15.28 -10.34 29.51
CA ALA A 45 -15.66 -11.33 30.53
C ALA A 45 -16.84 -12.20 30.07
N LYS A 46 -17.85 -11.60 29.44
CA LYS A 46 -18.99 -12.33 28.86
C LYS A 46 -18.54 -13.23 27.71
N GLU A 47 -17.74 -12.71 26.80
CA GLU A 47 -17.28 -13.44 25.61
C GLU A 47 -16.27 -14.55 25.94
N LEU A 48 -15.54 -14.45 27.06
CA LEU A 48 -14.70 -15.55 27.56
C LEU A 48 -15.48 -16.77 28.05
N ASN A 49 -16.74 -16.59 28.45
CA ASN A 49 -17.61 -17.69 28.85
C ASN A 49 -18.21 -18.42 27.64
N SER A 50 -18.53 -17.68 26.56
CA SER A 50 -19.21 -18.23 25.38
C SER A 50 -18.32 -18.43 24.15
N GLY A 51 -17.07 -17.95 24.18
CA GLY A 51 -16.16 -17.96 23.03
C GLY A 51 -15.55 -19.34 22.75
N THR A 52 -14.84 -19.44 21.61
CA THR A 52 -14.09 -20.65 21.25
C THR A 52 -12.89 -20.85 22.17
N ASP A 53 -12.38 -22.07 22.26
CA ASP A 53 -11.22 -22.36 23.11
C ASP A 53 -9.93 -21.70 22.59
N GLU A 54 -9.80 -21.54 21.27
CA GLU A 54 -8.73 -20.77 20.63
C GLU A 54 -8.76 -19.30 21.05
N PHE A 55 -9.94 -18.67 21.02
CA PHE A 55 -10.12 -17.29 21.48
C PHE A 55 -9.73 -17.17 22.97
N LYS A 56 -10.26 -18.05 23.83
CA LYS A 56 -9.94 -18.04 25.26
C LYS A 56 -8.44 -18.21 25.50
N THR A 57 -7.80 -19.08 24.73
CA THR A 57 -6.35 -19.35 24.83
C THR A 57 -5.55 -18.10 24.53
N ILE A 58 -5.88 -17.38 23.45
CA ILE A 58 -5.21 -16.11 23.09
C ILE A 58 -5.36 -15.08 24.20
N ILE A 59 -6.57 -14.90 24.75
CA ILE A 59 -6.81 -13.88 25.77
C ILE A 59 -6.13 -14.22 27.10
N ARG A 60 -6.18 -15.48 27.54
CA ARG A 60 -5.71 -15.91 28.87
C ARG A 60 -4.19 -16.05 28.95
N ASN A 61 -3.55 -16.47 27.86
CA ASN A 61 -2.13 -16.80 27.86
C ASN A 61 -1.25 -15.69 27.29
N ASP A 62 -1.84 -14.62 26.75
CA ASP A 62 -1.12 -13.51 26.13
C ASP A 62 -1.72 -12.15 26.51
N PRO A 63 -1.00 -11.31 27.30
CA PRO A 63 -1.41 -9.93 27.56
C PRO A 63 -1.65 -9.12 26.29
N ASP A 64 -0.92 -9.44 25.21
CA ASP A 64 -1.06 -8.75 23.94
C ASP A 64 -2.35 -9.18 23.20
N GLY A 65 -2.89 -10.37 23.49
CA GLY A 65 -4.20 -10.82 23.03
C GLY A 65 -5.35 -10.02 23.65
N SER A 66 -5.26 -9.74 24.96
CA SER A 66 -6.24 -8.89 25.66
C SER A 66 -6.18 -7.43 25.19
N PHE A 67 -4.98 -6.93 24.91
CA PHE A 67 -4.81 -5.60 24.31
C PHE A 67 -5.40 -5.54 22.89
N ALA A 68 -5.14 -6.55 22.04
CA ALA A 68 -5.74 -6.65 20.72
C ALA A 68 -7.28 -6.66 20.76
N TYR A 69 -7.85 -7.41 21.71
CA TYR A 69 -9.29 -7.41 21.96
C TYR A 69 -9.80 -6.00 22.26
N GLN A 70 -9.15 -5.30 23.19
CA GLN A 70 -9.53 -3.95 23.59
C GLN A 70 -9.51 -2.99 22.39
N GLN A 71 -8.44 -3.02 21.58
CA GLN A 71 -8.30 -2.12 20.43
C GLN A 71 -9.37 -2.39 19.37
N LEU A 72 -9.65 -3.67 19.07
CA LEU A 72 -10.72 -4.05 18.14
C LEU A 72 -12.12 -3.73 18.69
N HIS A 73 -12.31 -3.82 20.01
CA HIS A 73 -13.55 -3.39 20.69
C HIS A 73 -13.77 -1.89 20.50
N LEU A 74 -12.77 -1.06 20.82
CA LEU A 74 -12.80 0.39 20.67
C LEU A 74 -13.01 0.82 19.21
N ALA A 75 -12.49 0.05 18.25
CA ALA A 75 -12.71 0.27 16.82
C ALA A 75 -14.08 -0.24 16.31
N GLY A 76 -14.96 -0.72 17.20
CA GLY A 76 -16.29 -1.22 16.85
C GLY A 76 -16.30 -2.54 16.08
N LYS A 77 -15.20 -3.29 16.08
CA LYS A 77 -15.03 -4.54 15.30
C LYS A 77 -15.54 -5.76 16.07
N SER A 78 -16.83 -5.79 16.39
CA SER A 78 -17.46 -6.83 17.22
C SER A 78 -17.21 -8.27 16.75
N SER A 79 -17.19 -8.53 15.44
CA SER A 79 -16.86 -9.86 14.92
C SER A 79 -15.36 -10.16 14.95
N LEU A 80 -14.49 -9.17 14.71
CA LEU A 80 -13.04 -9.39 14.65
C LEU A 80 -12.43 -9.57 16.04
N ARG A 81 -12.93 -8.85 17.06
CA ARG A 81 -12.40 -8.96 18.45
C ARG A 81 -12.55 -10.37 19.04
N LYS A 82 -13.46 -11.20 18.49
CA LYS A 82 -13.66 -12.61 18.89
C LYS A 82 -12.95 -13.60 17.96
N ASN A 83 -12.38 -13.14 16.85
CA ASN A 83 -11.78 -14.00 15.85
C ASN A 83 -10.30 -14.26 16.20
N PRO A 84 -9.89 -15.52 16.45
CA PRO A 84 -8.50 -15.84 16.81
C PRO A 84 -7.47 -15.35 15.80
N LEU A 85 -7.74 -15.50 14.49
CA LEU A 85 -6.83 -15.09 13.42
C LEU A 85 -6.68 -13.57 13.36
N ALA A 86 -7.78 -12.82 13.57
CA ALA A 86 -7.73 -11.37 13.60
C ALA A 86 -6.91 -10.85 14.79
N LEU A 87 -7.12 -11.44 15.98
CA LEU A 87 -6.35 -11.10 17.18
C LEU A 87 -4.86 -11.37 16.99
N GLN A 88 -4.50 -12.57 16.53
CA GLN A 88 -3.10 -12.94 16.31
C GLN A 88 -2.42 -12.05 15.26
N ALA A 89 -3.09 -11.81 14.13
CA ALA A 89 -2.56 -10.96 13.07
C ALA A 89 -2.34 -9.54 13.58
N TYR A 90 -3.33 -8.96 14.27
CA TYR A 90 -3.21 -7.62 14.86
C TYR A 90 -2.07 -7.54 15.88
N THR A 91 -2.01 -8.48 16.84
CA THR A 91 -0.94 -8.55 17.86
C THR A 91 0.44 -8.58 17.24
N LYS A 92 0.62 -9.34 16.15
CA LYS A 92 1.88 -9.37 15.43
C LYS A 92 2.20 -8.01 14.78
N THR A 93 1.24 -7.44 14.06
CA THR A 93 1.42 -6.21 13.27
C THR A 93 1.70 -4.99 14.14
N ILE A 94 1.08 -4.86 15.33
CA ILE A 94 1.38 -3.74 16.26
C ILE A 94 2.82 -3.78 16.82
N GLY A 95 3.49 -4.94 16.74
CA GLY A 95 4.89 -5.08 17.09
C GLY A 95 5.85 -4.50 16.05
N ASN A 96 5.37 -4.16 14.84
CA ASN A 96 6.21 -3.72 13.74
C ASN A 96 6.60 -2.24 13.89
N ILE A 97 7.87 -2.00 14.24
CA ILE A 97 8.41 -0.64 14.46
C ILE A 97 8.35 0.18 13.17
N LYS A 98 8.60 -0.44 12.01
CA LYS A 98 8.64 0.29 10.75
C LYS A 98 7.26 0.81 10.35
N LEU A 99 6.19 0.08 10.65
CA LEU A 99 4.82 0.58 10.44
C LEU A 99 4.50 1.79 11.33
N LYS A 100 5.01 1.82 12.56
CA LYS A 100 4.85 2.99 13.46
C LYS A 100 5.58 4.21 12.91
N GLU A 101 6.79 4.04 12.37
CA GLU A 101 7.51 5.11 11.67
C GLU A 101 6.75 5.64 10.44
N LEU A 102 6.01 4.77 9.75
CA LEU A 102 5.14 5.18 8.63
C LEU A 102 3.84 5.87 9.07
N GLY A 103 3.57 5.96 10.38
CA GLY A 103 2.44 6.68 10.95
C GLY A 103 1.27 5.79 11.41
N PHE A 104 1.39 4.46 11.38
CA PHE A 104 0.37 3.62 12.01
C PHE A 104 0.44 3.72 13.54
N THR A 105 -0.70 4.03 14.14
CA THR A 105 -0.93 3.79 15.57
C THR A 105 -1.65 2.46 15.77
N ASP A 106 -1.60 1.93 16.99
CA ASP A 106 -2.33 0.71 17.36
C ASP A 106 -3.84 0.90 17.05
N GLU A 107 -4.40 2.07 17.35
CA GLU A 107 -5.79 2.43 17.05
C GLU A 107 -6.06 2.43 15.53
N LEU A 108 -5.17 3.00 14.72
CA LEU A 108 -5.35 3.06 13.26
C LEU A 108 -5.31 1.66 12.64
N LEU A 109 -4.42 0.79 13.10
CA LEU A 109 -4.38 -0.61 12.67
C LEU A 109 -5.69 -1.35 12.99
N ALA A 110 -6.32 -1.07 14.14
CA ALA A 110 -7.58 -1.70 14.53
C ALA A 110 -8.76 -1.23 13.66
N LYS A 111 -8.65 -0.04 13.05
CA LYS A 111 -9.66 0.53 12.16
C LYS A 111 -9.56 0.03 10.72
N VAL A 112 -8.43 -0.54 10.30
CA VAL A 112 -8.25 -1.10 8.95
C VAL A 112 -9.40 -2.06 8.60
N ASN A 113 -9.85 -1.99 7.35
CA ASN A 113 -10.95 -2.79 6.83
C ASN A 113 -10.49 -3.74 5.73
N GLY A 114 -10.89 -5.00 5.86
CA GLY A 114 -10.86 -5.96 4.75
C GLY A 114 -11.73 -5.53 3.57
N TYR A 115 -11.63 -6.30 2.50
CA TYR A 115 -12.51 -6.23 1.33
C TYR A 115 -12.77 -7.64 0.80
N SER A 116 -13.49 -7.79 -0.32
CA SER A 116 -13.93 -9.11 -0.84
C SER A 116 -12.80 -10.14 -0.93
N ASP A 117 -11.61 -9.70 -1.37
CA ASP A 117 -10.52 -10.61 -1.71
C ASP A 117 -9.41 -10.64 -0.64
N ALA A 118 -9.51 -9.81 0.40
CA ALA A 118 -8.57 -9.83 1.52
C ALA A 118 -9.27 -9.56 2.85
N SER A 119 -9.17 -10.54 3.75
CA SER A 119 -9.66 -10.39 5.12
C SER A 119 -8.82 -9.37 5.90
N PHE A 120 -9.35 -8.91 7.04
CA PHE A 120 -8.58 -8.10 7.99
C PHE A 120 -7.24 -8.76 8.38
N ALA A 121 -7.26 -10.07 8.67
CA ALA A 121 -6.06 -10.79 9.05
C ALA A 121 -5.03 -10.84 7.91
N GLN A 122 -5.48 -11.01 6.66
CA GLN A 122 -4.60 -10.98 5.49
C GLN A 122 -3.93 -9.61 5.33
N LEU A 123 -4.70 -8.52 5.40
CA LEU A 123 -4.16 -7.16 5.34
C LEU A 123 -3.13 -6.89 6.45
N MET A 124 -3.40 -7.32 7.68
CA MET A 124 -2.46 -7.18 8.79
C MET A 124 -1.15 -7.93 8.53
N GLN A 125 -1.22 -9.15 7.98
CA GLN A 125 -0.03 -9.93 7.62
C GLN A 125 0.78 -9.25 6.52
N ASP A 126 0.13 -8.70 5.49
CA ASP A 126 0.83 -8.05 4.38
C ASP A 126 1.41 -6.68 4.79
N LEU A 127 0.76 -5.95 5.70
CA LEU A 127 1.36 -4.78 6.36
C LEU A 127 2.59 -5.17 7.19
N ASP A 128 2.54 -6.24 7.97
CA ASP A 128 3.70 -6.72 8.73
C ASP A 128 4.87 -7.11 7.80
N LYS A 129 4.58 -7.81 6.70
CA LYS A 129 5.58 -8.11 5.65
C LYS A 129 6.18 -6.84 5.07
N LEU A 130 5.35 -5.85 4.72
CA LEU A 130 5.80 -4.55 4.24
C LEU A 130 6.77 -3.91 5.24
N GLY A 131 6.38 -3.75 6.51
CA GLY A 131 7.24 -3.14 7.51
C GLY A 131 8.59 -3.86 7.66
N ASN A 132 8.58 -5.20 7.67
CA ASN A 132 9.81 -6.00 7.74
C ASN A 132 10.69 -5.84 6.48
N HIS A 133 10.09 -5.82 5.29
CA HIS A 133 10.80 -5.66 4.03
C HIS A 133 11.44 -4.28 3.90
N LEU A 134 10.71 -3.21 4.25
CA LEU A 134 11.23 -1.84 4.22
C LEU A 134 12.40 -1.66 5.20
N ALA A 135 12.28 -2.22 6.41
CA ALA A 135 13.36 -2.19 7.40
C ALA A 135 14.61 -2.95 6.91
N THR A 136 14.42 -4.19 6.44
CA THR A 136 15.51 -5.06 5.98
C THR A 136 16.25 -4.46 4.77
N ASN A 137 15.52 -3.80 3.87
CA ASN A 137 16.08 -3.27 2.62
C ASN A 137 16.39 -1.77 2.66
N ASN A 138 16.29 -1.12 3.83
CA ASN A 138 16.54 0.31 4.01
C ASN A 138 15.76 1.18 3.00
N ILE A 139 14.47 0.89 2.85
CA ILE A 139 13.57 1.61 1.95
C ILE A 139 12.86 2.69 2.77
N LYS A 140 12.86 3.92 2.26
CA LYS A 140 12.11 5.05 2.85
C LYS A 140 10.89 5.35 2.01
N ILE A 141 9.78 5.66 2.65
CA ILE A 141 8.54 6.06 1.97
C ILE A 141 8.03 7.35 2.58
N ASP A 142 7.88 8.36 1.75
CA ASP A 142 7.24 9.62 2.09
C ASP A 142 5.75 9.57 1.74
N ASN A 143 4.94 10.30 2.52
CA ASN A 143 3.49 10.45 2.31
C ASN A 143 2.67 9.15 2.44
N PHE A 144 3.08 8.24 3.32
CA PHE A 144 2.37 6.97 3.54
C PHE A 144 0.98 7.14 4.20
N SER A 145 0.67 8.32 4.76
CA SER A 145 -0.62 8.60 5.40
C SER A 145 -1.82 8.41 4.46
N SER A 146 -1.67 8.65 3.15
CA SER A 146 -2.75 8.42 2.17
C SER A 146 -3.18 6.95 2.12
N VAL A 147 -2.23 6.02 2.19
CA VAL A 147 -2.47 4.58 2.24
C VAL A 147 -3.23 4.20 3.51
N ILE A 148 -2.82 4.74 4.66
CA ILE A 148 -3.49 4.52 5.95
C ILE A 148 -4.95 4.99 5.88
N ASP A 149 -5.18 6.19 5.34
CA ASP A 149 -6.52 6.78 5.26
C ASP A 149 -7.48 5.94 4.42
N ILE A 150 -7.00 5.42 3.29
CA ILE A 150 -7.80 4.55 2.43
C ILE A 150 -8.09 3.22 3.11
N LEU A 151 -7.08 2.60 3.77
CA LEU A 151 -7.24 1.30 4.43
C LEU A 151 -8.25 1.32 5.59
N LYS A 152 -8.39 2.43 6.33
CA LYS A 152 -9.37 2.53 7.44
C LYS A 152 -10.81 2.83 7.01
N GLY A 153 -11.06 3.39 5.82
CA GLY A 153 -12.39 3.92 5.52
C GLY A 153 -12.71 4.27 4.06
N GLY A 154 -11.81 4.06 3.10
CA GLY A 154 -12.09 4.26 1.67
C GLY A 154 -13.10 3.23 1.13
N ASN A 155 -13.60 3.40 -0.09
CA ASN A 155 -14.36 2.36 -0.80
C ASN A 155 -13.51 1.07 -0.92
N ALA A 156 -14.16 -0.11 -0.92
CA ALA A 156 -13.50 -1.41 -1.14
C ALA A 156 -12.55 -1.44 -2.36
N ASN A 157 -12.91 -0.81 -3.48
CA ASN A 157 -12.07 -0.72 -4.68
C ASN A 157 -10.79 0.07 -4.43
N TYR A 158 -10.87 1.17 -3.68
CA TYR A 158 -9.68 1.94 -3.30
C TYR A 158 -8.81 1.15 -2.33
N ARG A 159 -9.42 0.41 -1.40
CA ARG A 159 -8.69 -0.50 -0.50
C ARG A 159 -7.96 -1.60 -1.27
N GLN A 160 -8.58 -2.17 -2.29
CA GLN A 160 -7.94 -3.15 -3.16
C GLN A 160 -6.70 -2.55 -3.87
N GLY A 161 -6.84 -1.34 -4.43
CA GLY A 161 -5.73 -0.64 -5.09
C GLY A 161 -4.54 -0.40 -4.15
N VAL A 162 -4.77 0.21 -2.98
CA VAL A 162 -3.69 0.47 -2.01
C VAL A 162 -3.15 -0.80 -1.36
N HIS A 163 -3.97 -1.85 -1.19
CA HIS A 163 -3.49 -3.13 -0.69
C HIS A 163 -2.47 -3.72 -1.65
N TRP A 164 -2.69 -3.63 -2.96
CA TRP A 164 -1.70 -4.11 -3.89
C TRP A 164 -0.41 -3.29 -3.87
N ILE A 165 -0.47 -1.97 -3.65
CA ILE A 165 0.75 -1.18 -3.39
C ILE A 165 1.49 -1.74 -2.16
N VAL A 166 0.78 -2.07 -1.07
CA VAL A 166 1.37 -2.72 0.11
C VAL A 166 2.01 -4.07 -0.22
N GLU A 167 1.32 -4.94 -0.98
CA GLU A 167 1.84 -6.25 -1.38
C GLU A 167 3.09 -6.15 -2.25
N ASP A 168 3.09 -5.21 -3.20
CA ASP A 168 4.17 -5.01 -4.15
C ASP A 168 5.41 -4.42 -3.46
N LEU A 169 5.24 -3.36 -2.69
CA LEU A 169 6.30 -2.77 -1.88
C LEU A 169 6.83 -3.75 -0.83
N GLY A 170 5.99 -4.68 -0.34
CA GLY A 170 6.37 -5.69 0.64
C GLY A 170 7.26 -6.81 0.09
N LYS A 171 7.57 -6.83 -1.21
CA LYS A 171 8.44 -7.83 -1.85
C LYS A 171 9.45 -7.28 -2.86
N GLU A 172 9.23 -6.08 -3.38
CA GLU A 172 10.07 -5.52 -4.46
C GLU A 172 11.49 -5.22 -3.98
N LEU A 173 12.48 -5.88 -4.59
CA LEU A 173 13.90 -5.70 -4.27
C LEU A 173 14.55 -4.59 -5.08
N ALA A 174 13.97 -4.18 -6.21
CA ALA A 174 14.49 -3.07 -7.01
C ALA A 174 14.53 -1.74 -6.22
N PHE A 175 13.76 -1.63 -5.14
CA PHE A 175 13.71 -0.45 -4.28
C PHE A 175 14.70 -0.47 -3.11
N LYS A 176 15.55 -1.49 -3.00
CA LYS A 176 16.54 -1.58 -1.92
C LYS A 176 17.42 -0.32 -1.84
N GLY A 177 17.46 0.30 -0.67
CA GLY A 177 18.21 1.53 -0.40
C GLY A 177 17.66 2.78 -1.08
N LYS A 178 16.43 2.75 -1.62
CA LYS A 178 15.80 3.86 -2.33
C LYS A 178 14.83 4.65 -1.44
N ASN A 179 14.57 5.87 -1.88
CA ASN A 179 13.51 6.71 -1.33
C ASN A 179 12.33 6.69 -2.29
N LEU A 180 11.15 6.44 -1.75
CA LEU A 180 9.90 6.40 -2.47
C LEU A 180 9.00 7.54 -1.99
N GLN A 181 8.18 8.08 -2.88
CA GLN A 181 7.20 9.12 -2.56
C GLN A 181 5.85 8.69 -3.11
N LEU A 182 4.85 8.55 -2.23
CA LEU A 182 3.48 8.24 -2.62
C LEU A 182 2.71 9.52 -3.01
N GLU A 183 1.75 9.37 -3.92
CA GLU A 183 0.85 10.44 -4.37
C GLU A 183 1.60 11.68 -4.85
N LEU A 184 2.52 11.50 -5.80
CA LEU A 184 3.29 12.62 -6.36
C LEU A 184 2.38 13.47 -7.25
N ARG A 185 2.14 14.70 -6.83
CA ARG A 185 1.39 15.69 -7.61
C ARG A 185 2.22 16.20 -8.80
N VAL A 186 1.68 16.09 -10.00
CA VAL A 186 2.29 16.53 -11.27
C VAL A 186 1.32 17.34 -12.11
N GLY A 187 1.84 18.15 -13.03
CA GLY A 187 1.02 18.78 -14.08
C GLY A 187 0.62 17.77 -15.15
N ASN A 188 -0.23 18.17 -16.08
CA ASN A 188 -0.55 17.41 -17.28
C ASN A 188 -0.76 18.37 -18.46
N SER A 189 -0.79 17.85 -19.69
CA SER A 189 -0.94 18.65 -20.91
C SER A 189 -2.28 19.37 -21.03
N ARG A 190 -3.26 19.07 -20.16
CA ARG A 190 -4.56 19.76 -20.07
C ARG A 190 -4.55 20.95 -19.11
N GLU A 191 -3.37 21.41 -18.68
CA GLU A 191 -3.19 22.51 -17.72
C GLU A 191 -3.89 22.28 -16.36
N THR A 192 -4.04 21.01 -15.98
CA THR A 192 -4.57 20.60 -14.66
C THR A 192 -3.51 19.82 -13.89
N PHE A 193 -3.84 19.39 -12.68
CA PHE A 193 -2.97 18.53 -11.88
C PHE A 193 -3.50 17.10 -11.83
N SER A 194 -2.58 16.16 -11.66
CA SER A 194 -2.85 14.75 -11.45
C SER A 194 -1.85 14.20 -10.44
N PHE A 195 -2.10 12.98 -9.97
CA PHE A 195 -1.22 12.29 -9.04
C PHE A 195 -0.64 11.05 -9.73
N ILE A 196 0.62 10.76 -9.44
CA ILE A 196 1.28 9.49 -9.77
C ILE A 196 1.37 8.71 -8.46
N ASP A 197 0.94 7.46 -8.48
CA ASP A 197 0.79 6.66 -7.25
C ASP A 197 2.10 6.57 -6.46
N LEU A 198 3.23 6.31 -7.15
CA LEU A 198 4.54 6.16 -6.51
C LEU A 198 5.66 6.73 -7.40
N ALA A 199 6.53 7.56 -6.82
CA ALA A 199 7.78 7.96 -7.44
C ALA A 199 8.96 7.31 -6.71
N CYS A 200 9.81 6.58 -7.44
CA CYS A 200 11.05 6.03 -6.93
C CYS A 200 12.20 6.99 -7.27
N LYS A 201 12.76 7.63 -6.24
CA LYS A 201 13.77 8.69 -6.42
C LYS A 201 15.11 8.13 -6.85
N ASN A 202 15.66 8.67 -7.95
CA ASN A 202 16.94 8.25 -8.53
C ASN A 202 17.03 6.71 -8.76
N CYS A 203 15.99 6.14 -9.38
CA CYS A 203 15.85 4.70 -9.59
C CYS A 203 16.10 4.24 -11.03
N SER A 204 16.07 5.15 -12.00
CA SER A 204 16.37 4.79 -13.40
C SER A 204 17.86 4.46 -13.56
N SER A 205 18.22 3.80 -14.66
CA SER A 205 19.62 3.54 -15.03
C SER A 205 20.45 4.80 -15.19
N LYS A 206 19.80 5.95 -15.44
CA LYS A 206 20.41 7.27 -15.59
C LYS A 206 20.39 8.08 -14.29
N GLY A 207 19.95 7.49 -13.18
CA GLY A 207 19.84 8.15 -11.88
C GLY A 207 18.68 9.15 -11.79
N THR A 208 17.67 9.05 -12.67
CA THR A 208 16.45 9.86 -12.61
C THR A 208 15.32 9.13 -11.87
N ASP A 209 14.25 9.85 -11.56
CA ASP A 209 13.07 9.30 -10.90
C ASP A 209 12.33 8.32 -11.84
N ILE A 210 11.87 7.20 -11.30
CA ILE A 210 10.90 6.33 -11.99
C ILE A 210 9.52 6.64 -11.41
N MET A 211 8.61 7.03 -12.28
CA MET A 211 7.20 7.28 -12.00
C MET A 211 6.40 6.01 -12.22
N ILE A 212 5.72 5.55 -11.17
CA ILE A 212 5.07 4.25 -11.12
C ILE A 212 3.56 4.46 -10.88
N GLU A 213 2.76 4.05 -11.85
CA GLU A 213 1.31 3.94 -11.74
C GLU A 213 0.92 2.49 -11.41
N TYR A 214 -0.03 2.30 -10.49
CA TYR A 214 -0.59 1.01 -10.14
C TYR A 214 -2.01 0.88 -10.72
N LYS A 215 -2.25 -0.15 -11.53
CA LYS A 215 -3.59 -0.55 -12.01
C LYS A 215 -4.01 -1.99 -11.67
N SER A 216 -5.02 -2.16 -10.80
CA SER A 216 -5.49 -3.49 -10.36
C SER A 216 -6.92 -3.77 -10.77
N GLY A 217 -7.15 -4.97 -11.28
CA GLY A 217 -8.47 -5.52 -11.58
C GLY A 217 -8.98 -5.17 -12.99
N PRO A 218 -9.99 -5.89 -13.46
CA PRO A 218 -10.60 -5.65 -14.77
C PRO A 218 -11.25 -4.27 -14.81
N GLY A 219 -11.11 -3.56 -15.93
CA GLY A 219 -11.67 -2.23 -16.13
C GLY A 219 -10.91 -1.09 -15.43
N SER A 220 -9.84 -1.37 -14.68
CA SER A 220 -8.98 -0.33 -14.09
C SER A 220 -8.23 0.50 -15.14
N ILE A 221 -8.05 -0.08 -16.34
CA ILE A 221 -7.46 0.59 -17.51
C ILE A 221 -8.51 0.62 -18.62
N THR A 222 -8.93 1.82 -19.00
CA THR A 222 -9.77 2.08 -20.16
C THR A 222 -9.00 2.93 -21.18
N LYS A 223 -9.60 3.15 -22.37
CA LYS A 223 -9.05 4.10 -23.34
C LYS A 223 -8.89 5.51 -22.76
N GLU A 224 -9.85 5.96 -21.94
CA GLU A 224 -9.78 7.25 -21.25
C GLU A 224 -8.68 7.28 -20.20
N THR A 225 -8.42 6.15 -19.51
CA THR A 225 -7.27 6.01 -18.61
C THR A 225 -5.96 6.19 -19.38
N ILE A 226 -5.79 5.53 -20.52
CA ILE A 226 -4.59 5.69 -21.38
C ILE A 226 -4.45 7.13 -21.86
N GLN A 227 -5.52 7.75 -22.37
CA GLN A 227 -5.46 9.14 -22.79
C GLN A 227 -5.05 10.06 -21.63
N LYS A 228 -5.78 10.01 -20.51
CA LYS A 228 -5.63 11.02 -19.45
C LYS A 228 -4.39 10.85 -18.60
N GLN A 229 -3.99 9.61 -18.35
CA GLN A 229 -2.90 9.29 -17.42
C GLN A 229 -1.63 8.92 -18.16
N PHE A 230 -1.67 8.03 -19.15
CA PHE A 230 -0.46 7.66 -19.85
C PHE A 230 0.00 8.77 -20.82
N ILE A 231 -0.87 9.21 -21.74
CA ILE A 231 -0.52 10.20 -22.77
C ILE A 231 -0.37 11.58 -22.13
N GLU A 232 -1.44 12.11 -21.58
CA GLU A 232 -1.52 13.52 -21.18
C GLU A 232 -0.78 13.83 -19.87
N ARG A 233 -0.48 12.82 -19.04
CA ARG A 233 0.26 12.99 -17.78
C ARG A 233 1.65 12.35 -17.84
N ASP A 234 1.78 11.05 -18.10
CA ASP A 234 3.07 10.37 -17.93
C ASP A 234 4.06 10.73 -19.04
N LEU A 235 3.67 10.61 -20.31
CA LEU A 235 4.50 11.02 -21.44
C LEU A 235 4.82 12.53 -21.38
N PHE A 236 3.86 13.34 -20.94
CA PHE A 236 4.06 14.78 -20.75
C PHE A 236 5.13 15.10 -19.70
N ASN A 237 5.20 14.37 -18.59
CA ASN A 237 6.16 14.66 -17.52
C ASN A 237 7.52 13.97 -17.72
N ALA A 238 7.57 12.77 -18.29
CA ALA A 238 8.79 11.99 -18.38
C ALA A 238 9.81 12.55 -19.38
N ASN A 239 11.11 12.40 -19.11
CA ASN A 239 12.18 12.74 -20.04
C ASN A 239 12.61 11.57 -20.91
N SER A 240 12.31 10.35 -20.48
CA SER A 240 12.59 9.10 -21.18
C SER A 240 11.51 8.09 -20.83
N LEU A 241 11.22 7.17 -21.75
CA LEU A 241 10.26 6.09 -21.46
C LEU A 241 10.72 5.17 -20.31
N ASP A 242 12.03 5.11 -20.02
CA ASP A 242 12.58 4.37 -18.87
C ASP A 242 12.19 4.99 -17.50
N GLU A 243 11.63 6.20 -17.50
CA GLU A 243 11.12 6.88 -16.30
C GLU A 243 9.66 6.56 -16.02
N ILE A 244 8.99 5.80 -16.89
CA ILE A 244 7.57 5.45 -16.74
C ILE A 244 7.45 3.95 -16.50
N GLN A 245 6.70 3.59 -15.47
CA GLN A 245 6.31 2.22 -15.22
C GLN A 245 4.84 2.17 -14.82
N TRP A 246 4.08 1.28 -15.44
CA TRP A 246 2.74 0.89 -15.05
C TRP A 246 2.85 -0.52 -14.49
N ARG A 247 2.70 -0.67 -13.17
CA ARG A 247 2.52 -1.99 -12.56
C ARG A 247 1.05 -2.34 -12.73
N MET A 248 0.75 -3.57 -13.14
CA MET A 248 -0.58 -4.06 -13.47
C MET A 248 -0.83 -5.40 -12.77
N LYS A 249 -1.97 -5.53 -12.09
CA LYS A 249 -2.38 -6.79 -11.44
C LYS A 249 -3.80 -7.15 -11.86
N ASN A 250 -3.96 -8.30 -12.53
CA ASN A 250 -5.26 -8.77 -13.02
C ASN A 250 -5.98 -7.74 -13.90
N THR A 251 -5.24 -7.03 -14.76
CA THR A 251 -5.80 -6.13 -15.78
C THR A 251 -5.91 -6.88 -17.11
N ASN A 252 -6.70 -6.33 -18.03
CA ASN A 252 -6.88 -6.93 -19.35
C ASN A 252 -6.14 -6.18 -20.46
N LEU A 253 -5.29 -5.20 -20.13
CA LEU A 253 -4.59 -4.41 -21.15
C LEU A 253 -3.58 -5.29 -21.89
N THR A 254 -3.78 -5.44 -23.20
CA THR A 254 -2.78 -6.03 -24.10
C THR A 254 -2.04 -4.95 -24.88
N LYS A 255 -0.89 -5.30 -25.44
CA LYS A 255 -0.13 -4.44 -26.36
C LYS A 255 -0.98 -3.98 -27.55
N ASP A 256 -1.73 -4.89 -28.17
CA ASP A 256 -2.55 -4.57 -29.33
C ASP A 256 -3.70 -3.62 -28.97
N GLN A 257 -4.30 -3.80 -27.78
CA GLN A 257 -5.27 -2.85 -27.24
C GLN A 257 -4.65 -1.49 -26.96
N LEU A 258 -3.45 -1.44 -26.37
CA LEU A 258 -2.73 -0.19 -26.17
C LEU A 258 -2.49 0.51 -27.51
N VAL A 259 -1.96 -0.18 -28.53
CA VAL A 259 -1.72 0.40 -29.87
C VAL A 259 -3.01 0.94 -30.48
N ASN A 260 -4.11 0.20 -30.39
CA ASN A 260 -5.41 0.65 -30.88
C ASN A 260 -5.86 1.94 -30.17
N TRP A 261 -5.83 1.98 -28.84
CA TRP A 261 -6.23 3.16 -28.08
C TRP A 261 -5.31 4.37 -28.29
N LEU A 262 -3.99 4.16 -28.42
CA LEU A 262 -3.06 5.23 -28.76
C LEU A 262 -3.33 5.78 -30.17
N THR A 263 -3.74 4.91 -31.11
CA THR A 263 -4.12 5.31 -32.47
C THR A 263 -5.41 6.12 -32.47
N GLU A 264 -6.42 5.69 -31.70
CA GLU A 264 -7.67 6.44 -31.51
C GLU A 264 -7.42 7.81 -30.86
N HIS A 265 -6.44 7.91 -29.96
CA HIS A 265 -6.06 9.14 -29.26
C HIS A 265 -4.80 9.81 -29.84
N LYS A 266 -4.51 9.58 -31.13
CA LYS A 266 -3.29 10.08 -31.77
C LYS A 266 -3.15 11.61 -31.68
N SER A 267 -4.25 12.36 -31.79
CA SER A 267 -4.22 13.82 -31.65
C SER A 267 -3.74 14.29 -30.27
N SER A 268 -3.98 13.51 -29.22
CA SER A 268 -3.47 13.78 -27.87
C SER A 268 -1.96 13.49 -27.74
N ILE A 269 -1.41 12.64 -28.60
CA ILE A 269 0.04 12.40 -28.70
C ILE A 269 0.68 13.53 -29.51
N GLU A 270 0.07 13.92 -30.62
CA GLU A 270 0.52 15.06 -31.45
C GLU A 270 0.60 16.35 -30.62
N SER A 271 -0.37 16.60 -29.72
CA SER A 271 -0.38 17.80 -28.87
C SER A 271 0.71 17.85 -27.80
N ILE A 272 1.39 16.73 -27.51
CA ILE A 272 2.56 16.71 -26.62
C ILE A 272 3.78 17.38 -27.31
N GLY A 273 3.81 17.38 -28.64
CA GLY A 273 4.85 17.99 -29.45
C GLY A 273 6.03 17.05 -29.77
N LYS A 274 6.53 17.16 -31.00
CA LYS A 274 7.64 16.34 -31.51
C LYS A 274 8.92 16.43 -30.70
N GLU A 275 9.27 17.58 -30.13
CA GLU A 275 10.48 17.76 -29.32
C GLU A 275 10.44 16.86 -28.08
N LYS A 276 9.26 16.74 -27.47
CA LYS A 276 9.06 15.91 -26.29
C LYS A 276 9.16 14.43 -26.64
N ILE A 277 8.51 14.01 -27.73
CA ILE A 277 8.55 12.61 -28.18
C ILE A 277 9.97 12.22 -28.65
N SER A 278 10.67 13.13 -29.33
CA SER A 278 12.10 12.98 -29.69
C SER A 278 12.95 12.68 -28.46
N LYS A 279 12.74 13.42 -27.36
CA LYS A 279 13.44 13.18 -26.09
C LYS A 279 13.07 11.82 -25.47
N LEU A 280 11.78 11.47 -25.45
CA LEU A 280 11.28 10.23 -24.88
C LEU A 280 11.90 8.99 -25.56
N LEU A 281 11.97 9.01 -26.88
CA LEU A 281 12.53 7.96 -27.72
C LEU A 281 14.05 8.05 -27.89
N ASN A 282 14.67 9.14 -27.42
CA ASN A 282 16.08 9.46 -27.63
C ASN A 282 16.46 9.42 -29.13
N ASP A 283 15.60 9.99 -29.98
CA ASP A 283 15.76 10.03 -31.43
C ASP A 283 15.60 11.47 -31.91
N LYS A 284 16.73 12.12 -32.22
CA LYS A 284 16.78 13.53 -32.62
C LYS A 284 16.25 13.78 -34.04
N ASP A 285 16.26 12.75 -34.89
CA ASP A 285 15.84 12.89 -36.29
C ASP A 285 14.31 13.09 -36.39
N LEU A 286 13.58 12.80 -35.30
CA LEU A 286 12.14 13.05 -35.19
C LEU A 286 11.78 14.55 -35.22
N ILE A 287 12.72 15.46 -34.94
CA ILE A 287 12.46 16.92 -34.96
C ILE A 287 12.15 17.40 -36.39
N GLU A 288 12.70 16.73 -37.41
CA GLU A 288 12.48 17.05 -38.82
C GLU A 288 11.18 16.45 -39.39
N MET A 289 10.49 15.62 -38.61
CA MET A 289 9.22 15.01 -38.99
C MET A 289 8.02 15.89 -38.62
N THR A 290 6.86 15.60 -39.22
CA THR A 290 5.57 16.15 -38.78
C THR A 290 5.14 15.52 -37.45
N ASP A 291 4.36 16.24 -36.63
CA ASP A 291 3.84 15.69 -35.36
C ASP A 291 3.10 14.36 -35.58
N SER A 292 2.38 14.25 -36.69
CA SER A 292 1.65 13.03 -37.04
C SER A 292 2.56 11.83 -37.35
N GLN A 293 3.71 12.05 -37.98
CA GLN A 293 4.72 11.01 -38.20
C GLN A 293 5.41 10.61 -36.90
N VAL A 294 5.72 11.58 -36.03
CA VAL A 294 6.35 11.34 -34.73
C VAL A 294 5.42 10.57 -33.80
N ALA A 295 4.13 10.92 -33.76
CA ALA A 295 3.13 10.17 -33.02
C ALA A 295 3.05 8.71 -33.50
N ASN A 296 3.03 8.48 -34.82
CA ASN A 296 3.08 7.12 -35.38
C ASN A 296 4.35 6.35 -34.96
N LYS A 297 5.51 7.02 -34.87
CA LYS A 297 6.76 6.39 -34.40
C LYS A 297 6.66 5.96 -32.95
N LEU A 298 6.11 6.78 -32.06
CA LEU A 298 5.87 6.41 -30.67
C LEU A 298 4.90 5.23 -30.54
N ILE A 299 3.77 5.26 -31.27
CA ILE A 299 2.80 4.16 -31.29
C ILE A 299 3.47 2.87 -31.76
N SER A 300 4.24 2.94 -32.85
CA SER A 300 4.96 1.78 -33.40
C SER A 300 6.00 1.24 -32.40
N TYR A 301 6.71 2.13 -31.70
CA TYR A 301 7.68 1.75 -30.68
C TYR A 301 7.01 0.97 -29.53
N LEU A 302 5.84 1.43 -29.08
CA LEU A 302 5.05 0.76 -28.02
C LEU A 302 4.33 -0.50 -28.53
N GLY A 303 4.14 -0.64 -29.84
CA GLY A 303 3.66 -1.87 -30.49
C GLY A 303 4.70 -2.99 -30.58
N ILE A 304 5.94 -2.75 -30.13
CA ILE A 304 6.96 -3.79 -29.98
C ILE A 304 6.84 -4.41 -28.58
N GLU A 305 6.71 -5.74 -28.53
CA GLU A 305 6.49 -6.48 -27.27
C GLU A 305 7.51 -6.15 -26.18
N SER A 306 8.80 -6.16 -26.54
CA SER A 306 9.89 -5.89 -25.60
C SER A 306 9.90 -4.47 -25.04
N ASN A 307 9.25 -3.52 -25.71
CA ASN A 307 9.10 -2.15 -25.23
C ASN A 307 7.84 -2.00 -24.39
N TYR A 308 6.74 -2.62 -24.81
CA TYR A 308 5.49 -2.70 -24.04
C TYR A 308 5.75 -3.21 -22.62
N ILE A 309 6.36 -4.39 -22.49
CA ILE A 309 6.58 -5.04 -21.18
C ILE A 309 7.59 -4.31 -20.27
N LYS A 310 8.38 -3.37 -20.80
CA LYS A 310 9.27 -2.54 -19.96
C LYS A 310 8.49 -1.50 -19.18
N ILE A 311 7.46 -0.93 -19.82
CA ILE A 311 6.62 0.11 -19.23
C ILE A 311 5.46 -0.55 -18.50
N PHE A 312 4.72 -1.43 -19.16
CA PHE A 312 3.51 -2.08 -18.63
C PHE A 312 3.85 -3.48 -18.09
N LYS A 313 4.08 -3.57 -16.78
CA LYS A 313 4.54 -4.77 -16.06
C LYS A 313 3.44 -5.45 -15.27
#